data_AF-A0A811PNP6-F1
#
_entry.id   AF-A0A811PNP6-F1
#
_cell.length_a   1.000
_cell.length_b   1.000
_cell.length_c   1.000
_cell.angle_alpha   90.00
_cell.angle_beta   90.00
_cell.angle_gamma   90.00
#
_symmetry.space_group_name_H-M   'P 1'
#
loop_
_entity.id
_entity.type
_entity.pdbx_description
1 polymer ?
#
loop_
_entity_poly.entity_id
_entity_poly.type
_entity_poly.pdbx_seq_one_letter_code
_entity_poly.pdbx_strand_id
1 'polypeptide(L)'
;MNMCSKCHKEMIMKQEQAQLAASSFDSIVNGGDGGKGPVIAATVDVAVPQVEEKTIVVQPMHVVETSEAAAVIPKAKEGPNRCTTCRKRVGLTGFNCRCGNMYCSVHRYSDKHDCQFDYRTAARDAIAKANPVVKAEKLDKI
;
A
#
# COMPACT_ATOMS: atom_id res chain seq x y z
N MET A 1 17.63 -16.49 9.50
CA MET A 1 18.18 -15.56 10.52
C MET A 1 17.73 -14.14 10.19
N ASN A 2 17.03 -13.45 11.10
CA ASN A 2 16.64 -12.04 10.89
C ASN A 2 17.83 -11.11 11.15
N MET A 3 18.70 -11.00 10.16
CA MET A 3 19.85 -10.10 10.18
C MET A 3 19.42 -8.69 9.80
N CYS A 4 19.97 -7.66 10.46
CA CYS A 4 19.73 -6.28 10.04
C CYS A 4 20.40 -6.01 8.68
N SER A 5 20.00 -4.93 8.01
CA SER A 5 20.46 -4.59 6.65
C SER A 5 21.98 -4.41 6.53
N LYS A 6 22.70 -4.17 7.63
CA LYS A 6 24.17 -4.08 7.66
C LYS A 6 24.83 -5.47 7.73
N CYS A 7 24.40 -6.32 8.66
CA CYS A 7 24.96 -7.67 8.81
C CYS A 7 24.65 -8.58 7.60
N HIS A 8 23.52 -8.37 6.93
CA HIS A 8 23.21 -9.10 5.70
C HIS A 8 24.14 -8.72 4.55
N LYS A 9 24.52 -7.43 4.43
CA LYS A 9 25.46 -6.97 3.40
C LYS A 9 26.87 -7.48 3.66
N GLU A 10 27.32 -7.49 4.92
CA GLU A 10 28.64 -8.03 5.29
C GLU A 10 28.73 -9.55 5.04
N MET A 11 27.64 -10.29 5.29
CA MET A 11 27.58 -11.72 5.00
C MET A 11 27.70 -12.01 3.49
N ILE A 12 27.01 -11.23 2.65
CA ILE A 12 27.08 -11.37 1.19
C ILE A 12 28.48 -11.04 0.68
N MET A 13 29.08 -9.93 1.12
CA MET A 13 30.44 -9.54 0.71
C MET A 13 31.48 -10.60 1.07
N LYS A 14 31.34 -11.20 2.25
CA LYS A 14 32.25 -12.28 2.70
C LYS A 14 32.02 -13.59 1.93
N GLN A 15 30.79 -13.87 1.51
CA GLN A 15 30.45 -15.01 0.66
C GLN A 15 31.01 -14.84 -0.76
N GLU A 16 30.92 -13.64 -1.34
CA GLU A 16 31.48 -13.31 -2.65
C GLU A 16 33.01 -13.42 -2.64
N GLN A 17 33.68 -12.89 -1.60
CA GLN A 17 35.14 -13.00 -1.46
C GLN A 17 35.60 -14.46 -1.34
N ALA A 18 34.83 -15.31 -0.65
CA ALA A 18 35.11 -16.75 -0.57
C ALA A 18 34.84 -17.48 -1.89
N GLN A 19 33.82 -17.07 -2.66
CA GLN A 19 33.56 -17.62 -4.00
C GLN A 19 34.64 -17.23 -5.01
N LEU A 20 35.14 -15.99 -4.96
CA LEU A 20 36.26 -15.54 -5.80
C LEU A 20 37.56 -16.27 -5.47
N ALA A 21 37.82 -16.53 -4.18
CA ALA A 21 38.96 -17.34 -3.76
C ALA A 21 38.79 -18.83 -4.14
N ALA A 22 37.57 -19.36 -4.19
CA ALA A 22 37.32 -20.75 -4.60
C ALA A 22 37.41 -20.93 -6.12
N SER A 23 36.93 -19.97 -6.91
CA SER A 23 36.99 -20.03 -8.38
C SER A 23 38.37 -19.72 -8.95
N SER A 24 39.21 -18.99 -8.22
CA SER A 24 40.58 -18.69 -8.66
C SER A 24 41.51 -19.90 -8.74
N PHE A 25 41.18 -21.03 -8.10
CA PHE A 25 41.99 -22.25 -8.14
C PHE A 25 41.54 -23.28 -9.19
N ASP A 26 40.35 -23.14 -9.80
CA ASP A 26 39.83 -24.15 -10.75
C ASP A 26 40.26 -23.90 -12.20
N SER A 27 40.82 -22.71 -12.52
CA SER A 27 41.16 -22.32 -13.89
C SER A 27 42.61 -22.59 -14.31
N ILE A 28 43.45 -23.15 -13.43
CA ILE A 28 44.88 -23.37 -13.74
C ILE A 28 45.23 -24.85 -13.45
N VAL A 29 45.17 -25.66 -14.52
CA VAL A 29 45.90 -26.93 -14.71
C VAL A 29 45.39 -28.14 -13.93
N ASN A 30 44.64 -29.04 -14.59
CA ASN A 30 45.24 -30.24 -15.21
C ASN A 30 44.13 -31.11 -15.87
N GLY A 31 44.01 -31.03 -17.20
CA GLY A 31 43.03 -31.80 -17.96
C GLY A 31 43.60 -32.28 -19.28
N GLY A 32 44.63 -33.13 -19.20
CA GLY A 32 45.20 -33.85 -20.32
C GLY A 32 45.08 -35.36 -20.11
N ASP A 33 44.23 -35.97 -20.95
CA ASP A 33 44.16 -37.37 -21.36
C ASP A 33 43.52 -38.43 -20.43
N GLY A 34 42.54 -39.14 -21.01
CA GLY A 34 42.31 -40.55 -20.68
C GLY A 34 41.00 -40.94 -19.98
N GLY A 35 39.91 -41.07 -20.74
CA GLY A 35 39.07 -42.27 -20.63
C GLY A 35 37.65 -42.18 -20.05
N LYS A 36 36.69 -42.43 -20.95
CA LYS A 36 35.41 -43.17 -20.78
C LYS A 36 34.35 -42.56 -19.83
N GLY A 37 33.24 -42.09 -20.44
CA GLY A 37 31.99 -41.69 -19.75
C GLY A 37 31.18 -42.90 -19.23
N PRO A 38 29.82 -42.86 -19.16
CA PRO A 38 28.85 -41.77 -19.36
C PRO A 38 27.85 -41.66 -18.17
N VAL A 39 26.67 -41.07 -18.40
CA VAL A 39 25.43 -40.97 -17.56
C VAL A 39 25.28 -39.64 -16.79
N ILE A 40 24.18 -38.87 -16.81
CA ILE A 40 22.76 -39.08 -17.19
C ILE A 40 22.01 -37.72 -17.24
N ALA A 41 20.91 -37.71 -18.03
CA ALA A 41 19.65 -36.94 -17.93
C ALA A 41 19.67 -35.40 -18.20
N ALA A 42 19.19 -34.92 -19.35
CA ALA A 42 17.78 -34.57 -19.69
C ALA A 42 17.30 -33.29 -18.98
N THR A 43 16.89 -32.21 -19.66
CA THR A 43 15.61 -32.02 -20.40
C THR A 43 15.73 -30.87 -21.43
N VAL A 44 15.50 -31.07 -22.72
CA VAL A 44 14.24 -30.85 -23.49
C VAL A 44 13.66 -29.41 -23.40
N ASP A 45 13.99 -28.62 -24.43
CA ASP A 45 13.27 -27.44 -24.91
C ASP A 45 11.83 -27.78 -25.32
N VAL A 46 10.85 -27.02 -24.81
CA VAL A 46 9.50 -26.94 -25.38
C VAL A 46 9.11 -25.49 -25.53
N ALA A 47 9.01 -25.07 -26.79
CA ALA A 47 8.47 -23.78 -27.21
C ALA A 47 6.97 -23.69 -26.90
N VAL A 48 6.57 -22.60 -26.26
CA VAL A 48 5.18 -22.26 -25.93
C VAL A 48 4.62 -21.34 -27.03
N PRO A 49 3.40 -21.58 -27.55
CA PRO A 49 2.78 -20.76 -28.58
C PRO A 49 2.37 -19.38 -28.06
N GLN A 50 2.57 -18.38 -28.91
CA GLN A 50 2.26 -16.99 -28.65
C GLN A 50 0.75 -16.73 -28.79
N VAL A 51 0.18 -16.00 -27.82
CA VAL A 51 -1.19 -15.47 -27.89
C VAL A 51 -1.07 -13.96 -27.76
N GLU A 52 -1.52 -13.27 -28.82
CA GLU A 52 -1.43 -11.82 -29.00
C GLU A 52 -2.31 -11.07 -27.98
N GLU A 53 -1.68 -10.16 -27.26
CA GLU A 53 -2.28 -9.26 -26.31
C GLU A 53 -2.85 -8.03 -27.05
N LYS A 54 -4.18 -7.98 -27.23
CA LYS A 54 -4.86 -6.79 -27.72
C LYS A 54 -5.14 -5.85 -26.55
N THR A 55 -4.16 -5.03 -26.20
CA THR A 55 -4.28 -3.99 -25.19
C THR A 55 -5.10 -2.82 -25.74
N ILE A 56 -6.30 -2.61 -25.21
CA ILE A 56 -7.12 -1.42 -25.47
C ILE A 56 -6.66 -0.33 -24.50
N VAL A 57 -5.99 0.69 -25.04
CA VAL A 57 -5.60 1.91 -24.31
C VAL A 57 -6.79 2.87 -24.34
N VAL A 58 -7.49 3.03 -23.21
CA VAL A 58 -8.46 4.10 -23.03
C VAL A 58 -7.77 5.26 -22.31
N GLN A 59 -7.48 6.33 -23.04
CA GLN A 59 -7.07 7.62 -22.47
C GLN A 59 -8.34 8.38 -22.04
N PRO A 60 -8.44 8.91 -20.82
CA PRO A 60 -9.39 9.96 -20.52
C PRO A 60 -8.84 11.30 -21.03
N MET A 61 -9.61 11.95 -21.89
CA MET A 61 -9.38 13.29 -22.39
C MET A 61 -9.40 14.28 -21.22
N HIS A 62 -8.27 14.93 -20.95
CA HIS A 62 -8.22 16.16 -20.16
C HIS A 62 -8.66 17.32 -21.06
N VAL A 63 -9.85 17.87 -20.79
CA VAL A 63 -10.16 19.26 -21.14
C VAL A 63 -9.63 20.12 -20.01
N VAL A 64 -8.53 20.81 -20.30
CA VAL A 64 -7.98 21.89 -19.49
C VAL A 64 -8.69 23.17 -19.90
N GLU A 65 -9.57 23.66 -19.02
CA GLU A 65 -9.89 25.08 -18.96
C GLU A 65 -9.04 25.76 -17.88
N THR A 66 -8.77 27.00 -18.19
CA THR A 66 -7.74 27.92 -17.74
C THR A 66 -7.92 28.46 -16.31
N SER A 67 -6.80 28.99 -15.78
CA SER A 67 -6.65 29.93 -14.64
C SER A 67 -7.07 29.40 -13.26
N GLU A 68 -6.34 29.57 -12.16
CA GLU A 68 -5.38 30.61 -11.77
C GLU A 68 -4.46 30.09 -10.64
N ALA A 69 -3.35 30.77 -10.44
CA ALA A 69 -2.27 30.40 -9.52
C ALA A 69 -2.70 30.25 -8.05
N ALA A 70 -2.41 29.10 -7.45
CA ALA A 70 -2.18 28.97 -6.01
C ALA A 70 -1.15 27.85 -5.76
N ALA A 71 -0.16 28.18 -4.93
CA ALA A 71 1.07 27.44 -4.72
C ALA A 71 0.90 25.92 -4.53
N VAL A 72 1.60 25.15 -5.36
CA VAL A 72 1.76 23.70 -5.18
C VAL A 72 2.75 23.47 -4.04
N ILE A 73 2.25 23.38 -2.81
CA ILE A 73 2.99 22.80 -1.70
C ILE A 73 3.12 21.30 -2.01
N PRO A 74 4.34 20.71 -2.06
CA PRO A 74 4.48 19.27 -2.23
C PRO A 74 3.86 18.60 -1.00
N LYS A 75 2.71 17.95 -1.19
CA LYS A 75 2.08 17.14 -0.15
C LYS A 75 3.11 16.09 0.29
N ALA A 76 3.55 16.20 1.54
CA ALA A 76 4.40 15.23 2.16
C ALA A 76 3.81 13.84 1.94
N LYS A 77 4.65 12.86 1.59
CA LYS A 77 4.21 11.48 1.35
C LYS A 77 3.60 10.96 2.65
N GLU A 78 2.28 11.01 2.75
CA GLU A 78 1.54 10.47 3.88
C GLU A 78 1.92 8.99 4.01
N GLY A 79 2.36 8.63 5.22
CA GLY A 79 2.73 7.25 5.52
C GLY A 79 1.57 6.28 5.26
N PRO A 80 1.83 4.97 5.20
CA PRO A 80 0.79 4.00 4.88
C PRO A 80 -0.36 4.03 5.89
N ASN A 81 -1.59 4.16 5.39
CA ASN A 81 -2.83 4.15 6.17
C ASN A 81 -2.93 2.88 7.03
N ARG A 82 -3.03 3.07 8.35
CA ARG A 82 -3.13 2.02 9.36
C ARG A 82 -4.28 2.29 10.33
N CYS A 83 -4.85 1.22 10.86
CA CYS A 83 -5.86 1.31 11.91
C CYS A 83 -5.26 1.87 13.21
N THR A 84 -5.90 2.86 13.83
CA THR A 84 -5.40 3.45 15.08
C THR A 84 -5.43 2.46 16.26
N THR A 85 -6.41 1.54 16.32
CA THR A 85 -6.53 0.55 17.40
C THR A 85 -5.54 -0.61 17.25
N CYS A 86 -5.51 -1.29 16.10
CA CYS A 86 -4.72 -2.53 15.92
C CYS A 86 -3.50 -2.38 15.00
N ARG A 87 -3.23 -1.18 14.46
CA ARG A 87 -2.09 -0.87 13.57
C ARG A 87 -2.00 -1.71 12.29
N LYS A 88 -3.03 -2.53 11.99
CA LYS A 88 -3.20 -3.25 10.72
C LYS A 88 -3.22 -2.23 9.57
N ARG A 89 -2.53 -2.53 8.48
CA ARG A 89 -2.54 -1.70 7.26
C ARG A 89 -3.93 -1.78 6.63
N VAL A 90 -4.56 -0.63 6.40
CA VAL A 90 -5.93 -0.54 5.86
C VAL A 90 -5.98 0.01 4.44
N GLY A 91 -4.88 0.62 3.96
CA GLY A 91 -4.76 1.09 2.57
C GLY A 91 -5.89 2.04 2.18
N LEU A 92 -6.51 1.79 1.01
CA LEU A 92 -7.68 2.52 0.52
C LEU A 92 -8.99 2.12 1.21
N THR A 93 -9.02 0.93 1.85
CA THR A 93 -10.20 0.34 2.50
C THR A 93 -10.39 0.78 3.96
N GLY A 94 -9.62 1.77 4.42
CA GLY A 94 -9.76 2.30 5.77
C GLY A 94 -11.07 3.06 5.96
N PHE A 95 -11.66 2.93 7.14
CA PHE A 95 -12.85 3.67 7.52
C PHE A 95 -12.47 4.85 8.40
N ASN A 96 -12.84 6.05 7.99
CA ASN A 96 -12.69 7.25 8.79
C ASN A 96 -13.81 7.32 9.83
N CYS A 97 -13.45 7.52 11.09
CA CYS A 97 -14.39 7.81 12.16
C CYS A 97 -14.55 9.32 12.33
N ARG A 98 -15.66 9.76 12.93
CA ARG A 98 -15.90 11.18 13.24
C ARG A 98 -14.91 11.78 14.24
N CYS A 99 -14.20 10.94 15.00
CA CYS A 99 -13.09 11.38 15.85
C CYS A 99 -11.79 11.69 15.06
N GLY A 100 -11.80 11.59 13.72
CA GLY A 100 -10.66 11.93 12.86
C GLY A 100 -9.65 10.79 12.65
N ASN A 101 -9.81 9.67 13.35
CA ASN A 101 -8.96 8.50 13.20
C ASN A 101 -9.46 7.54 12.11
N MET A 102 -8.55 6.71 11.59
CA MET A 102 -8.85 5.70 10.58
C MET A 102 -8.74 4.28 11.15
N TYR A 103 -9.68 3.42 10.79
CA TYR A 103 -9.85 2.08 11.37
C TYR A 103 -10.04 1.00 10.29
N CYS A 104 -9.80 -0.26 10.66
CA CYS A 104 -10.15 -1.42 9.83
C CYS A 104 -11.64 -1.77 10.00
N SER A 105 -12.15 -2.70 9.20
CA SER A 105 -13.55 -3.16 9.25
C SER A 105 -14.03 -3.59 10.64
N VAL A 106 -13.15 -4.19 11.44
CA VAL A 106 -13.47 -4.68 12.79
C VAL A 106 -13.55 -3.55 13.83
N HIS A 107 -12.74 -2.50 13.68
CA HIS A 107 -12.68 -1.38 14.64
C HIS A 107 -13.40 -0.11 14.15
N ARG A 108 -14.20 -0.24 13.09
CA ARG A 108 -14.91 0.88 12.46
C ARG A 108 -15.91 1.56 13.41
N TYR A 109 -16.63 0.77 14.19
CA TYR A 109 -17.72 1.26 15.04
C TYR A 109 -17.19 1.93 16.32
N SER A 110 -17.93 2.91 16.83
CA SER A 110 -17.54 3.74 17.98
C SER A 110 -17.50 3.01 19.32
N ASP A 111 -18.07 1.81 19.40
CA ASP A 111 -17.99 0.90 20.55
C ASP A 111 -16.69 0.06 20.53
N LYS A 112 -16.05 -0.05 19.36
CA LYS A 112 -14.83 -0.86 19.16
C LYS A 112 -13.54 -0.06 19.36
N HIS A 113 -13.65 1.23 19.66
CA HIS A 113 -12.55 2.11 20.02
C HIS A 113 -13.05 3.18 20.98
N ASP A 114 -12.17 3.79 21.75
CA ASP A 114 -12.54 4.88 22.66
C ASP A 114 -12.81 6.17 21.88
N CYS A 115 -13.97 6.23 21.22
CA CYS A 115 -14.37 7.35 20.38
C CYS A 115 -14.64 8.59 21.23
N GLN A 116 -13.78 9.60 21.12
CA GLN A 116 -13.95 10.87 21.82
C GLN A 116 -14.99 11.81 21.18
N PHE A 117 -15.63 11.39 20.08
CA PHE A 117 -16.63 12.21 19.40
C PHE A 117 -17.98 12.10 20.12
N ASP A 118 -18.56 13.23 20.52
CA ASP A 118 -19.87 13.27 21.17
C ASP A 118 -21.01 13.23 20.14
N TYR A 119 -21.51 12.03 19.88
CA TYR A 119 -22.65 11.81 18.99
C TYR A 119 -23.96 12.41 19.50
N ARG A 120 -24.12 12.59 20.82
CA ARG A 120 -25.40 13.04 21.41
C ARG A 120 -25.63 14.52 21.17
N THR A 121 -24.62 15.34 21.47
CA THR A 121 -24.69 16.79 21.23
C THR A 121 -24.78 17.07 19.73
N ALA A 122 -23.92 16.45 18.92
CA ALA A 122 -23.95 16.60 17.47
C ALA A 122 -25.33 16.25 16.86
N ALA A 123 -25.98 15.18 17.35
CA ALA A 123 -27.32 14.81 16.89
C ALA A 123 -28.39 15.82 17.34
N ARG A 124 -28.32 16.30 18.59
CA ARG A 124 -29.26 17.31 19.11
C ARG A 124 -29.18 18.61 18.31
N ASP A 125 -27.96 19.07 18.02
CA ASP A 125 -27.74 20.30 17.27
C ASP A 125 -28.23 20.18 15.82
N ALA A 126 -28.03 19.01 15.20
CA ALA A 126 -28.55 18.73 13.87
C ALA A 126 -30.10 18.73 13.84
N ILE A 127 -30.74 18.14 14.85
CA ILE A 127 -32.21 18.14 14.97
C ILE A 127 -32.72 19.57 15.24
N ALA A 128 -32.10 20.30 16.16
CA ALA A 128 -32.47 21.68 16.46
C ALA A 128 -32.37 22.58 15.24
N LYS A 129 -31.33 22.39 14.41
CA LYS A 129 -31.15 23.11 13.15
C LYS A 129 -32.17 22.71 12.07
N ALA A 130 -32.64 21.46 12.08
CA ALA A 130 -33.61 20.96 11.11
C ALA A 130 -35.06 21.30 11.49
N ASN A 131 -35.34 21.54 12.77
CA ASN A 131 -36.68 21.85 13.24
C ASN A 131 -37.16 23.21 12.69
N PRO A 132 -38.29 23.26 11.96
CA PRO A 132 -38.83 24.51 11.47
C PRO A 132 -39.30 25.40 12.63
N VAL A 133 -39.10 26.70 12.50
CA VAL A 133 -39.51 27.68 13.51
C VAL A 133 -41.02 27.87 13.44
N VAL A 134 -41.76 27.22 14.34
CA VAL A 134 -43.20 27.40 14.47
C VAL A 134 -43.46 28.68 15.26
N LYS A 135 -43.74 29.79 14.56
CA LYS A 135 -44.25 31.03 15.14
C LYS A 135 -45.70 31.19 14.72
N ALA A 136 -46.62 31.21 15.69
CA ALA A 136 -47.99 31.61 15.44
C ALA A 136 -48.08 33.14 15.40
N GLU A 137 -48.82 33.66 14.43
CA GLU A 137 -49.14 35.08 14.37
C GLU A 137 -50.13 35.41 15.51
N LYS A 138 -49.86 36.48 16.25
CA LYS A 138 -50.70 36.89 17.37
C LYS A 138 -51.98 37.49 16.78
N LEU A 139 -53.11 36.78 16.90
CA LEU A 139 -54.39 37.27 16.42
C LEU A 139 -54.78 38.54 17.19
N ASP A 140 -55.18 39.57 16.45
CA ASP A 140 -55.71 40.80 17.02
C ASP A 140 -57.13 40.58 17.55
N LYS A 141 -57.46 41.22 18.67
CA LYS A 141 -58.78 41.13 19.30
C LYS A 141 -59.82 41.85 18.43
N ILE A 142 -60.91 41.15 18.14
CA ILE A 142 -62.16 41.69 17.58
C ILE A 142 -62.90 42.48 18.66
#